data_AF-A0A2S8HYF9-F1
#
_entry.id   AF-A0A2S8HYF9-F1
#
_cell.length_a   1.000
_cell.length_b   1.000
_cell.length_c   1.000
_cell.angle_alpha   90.00
_cell.angle_beta   90.00
_cell.angle_gamma   90.00
#
_symmetry.space_group_name_H-M   'P 1'
#
loop_
_entity.id
_entity.type
_entity.pdbx_description
1 polymer ?
#
loop_
_entity_poly.entity_id
_entity_poly.type
_entity_poly.pdbx_seq_one_letter_code
_entity_poly.pdbx_strand_id
1 'polypeptide(L)' 'MASYKDIQTFVKQRHGIVAQTCWIAHVKELNGLPLRGKRTVERVKPCPPQWRAAIEEAMRHYGWLR' A
#
# COMPACT_ATOMS: atom_id res chain seq x y z
N MET A 1 -5.41 -12.87 7.01
CA MET A 1 -4.45 -12.26 6.07
C MET A 1 -4.83 -10.80 5.95
N ALA A 2 -3.95 -9.85 6.22
CA ALA A 2 -4.33 -8.44 6.12
C ALA A 2 -4.87 -8.12 4.73
N SER A 3 -5.89 -7.27 4.67
CA SER A 3 -6.58 -6.85 3.47
C SER A 3 -6.21 -5.41 3.13
N TYR A 4 -6.59 -4.95 1.94
CA TYR A 4 -6.41 -3.54 1.58
C TYR A 4 -7.20 -2.60 2.49
N LYS A 5 -8.34 -3.06 3.04
CA LYS A 5 -9.13 -2.29 4.00
C LYS A 5 -8.41 -2.11 5.34
N ASP A 6 -7.64 -3.12 5.76
CA ASP A 6 -6.86 -3.04 7.01
C ASP A 6 -5.74 -2.01 6.88
N ILE A 7 -5.00 -2.05 5.77
CA ILE A 7 -3.99 -1.02 5.43
C ILE A 7 -4.62 0.38 5.37
N GLN A 8 -5.78 0.52 4.71
CA GLN A 8 -6.50 1.80 4.64
C GLN A 8 -6.88 2.32 6.03
N THR A 9 -7.35 1.43 6.90
CA THR A 9 -7.78 1.78 8.25
C THR A 9 -6.59 2.20 9.11
N PHE A 10 -5.49 1.45 9.06
CA PHE A 10 -4.26 1.76 9.77
C PHE A 10 -3.70 3.13 9.35
N VAL A 11 -3.59 3.36 8.04
CA VAL A 11 -3.06 4.62 7.49
C VAL A 11 -3.99 5.79 7.84
N LYS A 12 -5.31 5.58 7.85
CA LYS A 12 -6.28 6.61 8.27
C LYS A 12 -6.16 6.94 9.75
N GLN A 13 -6.03 5.94 10.62
CA GLN A 13 -5.95 6.14 12.07
C GLN A 13 -4.64 6.82 12.48
N ARG A 14 -3.53 6.49 11.82
CA ARG A 14 -2.20 6.95 12.24
C ARG A 14 -1.71 8.20 11.52
N HIS A 15 -2.07 8.35 10.24
CA HIS A 15 -1.63 9.46 9.38
C HIS A 15 -2.77 10.38 8.93
N GLY A 16 -4.02 10.09 9.32
CA GLY A 16 -5.18 10.91 8.98
C GLY A 16 -5.62 10.83 7.51
N ILE A 17 -5.03 9.93 6.71
CA ILE A 17 -5.27 9.85 5.26
C ILE A 17 -5.83 8.51 4.82
N VAL A 18 -6.62 8.52 3.75
CA VAL A 18 -7.16 7.30 3.14
C VAL A 18 -6.24 6.86 1.99
N ALA A 19 -5.44 5.81 2.23
CA ALA A 19 -4.58 5.24 1.20
C ALA A 19 -5.41 4.65 0.04
N GLN A 20 -5.16 5.11 -1.19
CA GLN A 20 -5.82 4.51 -2.35
C GLN A 20 -5.29 3.10 -2.61
N THR A 21 -6.14 2.22 -3.14
CA THR A 21 -5.77 0.84 -3.46
C THR A 21 -4.65 0.76 -4.50
N CYS A 22 -4.60 1.73 -5.43
CA CYS A 22 -3.50 1.87 -6.39
C CYS A 22 -2.17 2.18 -5.71
N TRP A 23 -2.17 2.98 -4.63
CA TRP A 23 -0.97 3.31 -3.85
C TRP A 23 -0.46 2.11 -3.09
N ILE A 24 -1.34 1.41 -2.36
CA ILE A 24 -0.99 0.19 -1.60
C ILE A 24 -0.30 -0.79 -2.53
N ALA A 25 -0.87 -1.00 -3.70
CA ALA A 25 -0.34 -1.96 -4.62
C ALA A 25 0.88 -1.47 -5.39
N HIS A 26 1.08 -0.15 -5.53
CA HIS A 26 2.36 0.42 -5.97
C HIS A 26 3.45 0.04 -4.97
N VAL A 27 3.22 0.32 -3.69
CA VAL A 27 4.17 0.03 -2.61
C VAL A 27 4.45 -1.48 -2.51
N LYS A 28 3.46 -2.35 -2.71
CA LYS A 28 3.69 -3.81 -2.78
C LYS A 28 4.70 -4.18 -3.86
N GLU A 29 4.51 -3.66 -5.08
CA GLU A 29 5.42 -3.95 -6.20
C GLU A 29 6.83 -3.39 -5.95
N LEU A 30 6.93 -2.17 -5.42
CA LEU A 30 8.22 -1.56 -5.04
C LEU A 30 8.98 -2.38 -4.00
N ASN A 31 8.27 -3.12 -3.15
CA ASN A 31 8.84 -4.01 -2.14
C ASN A 31 8.88 -5.48 -2.58
N GLY A 32 8.63 -5.78 -3.87
CA GLY A 32 8.70 -7.15 -4.41
C GLY A 32 7.59 -8.10 -3.94
N LEU A 33 6.50 -7.57 -3.35
CA LEU A 33 5.38 -8.39 -2.89
C LEU A 33 4.48 -8.83 -4.05
N PRO A 34 4.03 -10.10 -4.08
CA PRO A 34 3.20 -10.61 -5.14
C PRO A 34 1.85 -9.89 -5.18
N LEU A 35 1.49 -9.40 -6.36
CA LEU A 35 0.16 -8.87 -6.66
C LEU A 35 -0.70 -10.01 -7.23
N ARG A 36 -1.92 -10.17 -6.71
CA ARG A 36 -2.90 -11.09 -7.32
C ARG A 36 -3.45 -10.44 -8.59
N GLY A 37 -2.77 -10.61 -9.72
CA GLY A 37 -3.24 -10.26 -11.05
C GLY A 37 -2.19 -9.58 -11.94
N LYS A 38 -2.20 -9.89 -13.25
CA LYS A 38 -1.46 -9.14 -14.29
C LYS A 38 -2.06 -7.75 -14.42
N ARG A 39 -1.27 -6.72 -14.17
CA ARG A 39 -1.66 -5.33 -14.45
C ARG A 39 -1.24 -5.01 -15.88
N THR A 40 -2.24 -4.82 -16.74
CA THR A 40 -2.07 -4.53 -18.17
C THR A 40 -1.97 -3.04 -18.47
N VAL A 41 -2.12 -2.16 -17.47
CA VAL A 41 -2.19 -0.71 -17.66
C VAL A 41 -1.02 -0.03 -16.96
N GLU A 42 -0.32 0.81 -17.71
CA GLU A 42 0.71 1.73 -17.22
C GLU A 42 0.17 2.54 -16.04
N ARG A 43 0.94 2.69 -14.95
CA ARG A 43 0.45 3.33 -13.73
C ARG A 43 0.19 4.82 -13.97
N VAL A 44 -1.07 5.18 -14.19
CA VAL A 44 -1.50 6.57 -14.40
C VAL A 44 -1.20 7.49 -13.20
N LYS A 45 -1.06 6.95 -11.97
CA LYS A 45 -0.76 7.74 -10.76
C LYS A 45 0.20 7.01 -9.80
N PRO A 46 1.47 7.40 -9.70
CA PRO A 46 2.35 6.87 -8.67
C PRO A 46 1.88 7.30 -7.27
N CYS A 47 2.09 6.42 -6.29
CA CYS A 47 1.94 6.76 -4.87
C CYS A 47 2.85 7.96 -4.52
N PRO A 48 2.32 9.03 -3.91
CA PRO A 48 3.14 10.15 -3.45
C PRO A 48 4.20 9.68 -2.44
N PRO A 49 5.46 10.15 -2.54
CA PRO A 49 6.55 9.70 -1.66
C PRO A 49 6.25 9.88 -0.17
N GLN A 50 5.54 10.96 0.18
CA GLN A 50 5.14 11.26 1.55
C GLN A 50 4.21 10.19 2.17
N TRP A 51 3.36 9.55 1.36
CA TRP A 51 2.40 8.54 1.83
C TRP A 51 2.93 7.12 1.69
N ARG A 52 4.01 6.93 0.94
CA ARG A 52 4.70 5.65 0.82
C ARG A 52 5.11 5.12 2.20
N ALA A 53 5.75 5.96 3.01
CA ALA A 53 6.19 5.58 4.35
C ALA A 53 5.03 5.13 5.25
N ALA A 54 3.87 5.81 5.18
CA ALA A 54 2.68 5.43 5.92
C ALA A 54 2.14 4.04 5.52
N ILE A 55 2.15 3.74 4.22
CA ILE A 55 1.73 2.43 3.70
C ILE A 55 2.74 1.35 4.06
N GLU A 56 4.05 1.62 3.97
CA GLU A 56 5.11 0.69 4.36
C GLU A 56 5.05 0.37 5.86
N GLU A 57 4.78 1.37 6.70
CA GLU A 57 4.55 1.17 8.14
C GLU A 57 3.36 0.24 8.38
N ALA A 58 2.24 0.45 7.70
CA ALA A 58 1.07 -0.42 7.78
C ALA A 58 1.43 -1.85 7.33
N MET A 59 2.16 -2.00 6.24
CA MET A 59 2.59 -3.31 5.74
C MET A 59 3.51 -4.03 6.74
N ARG A 60 4.44 -3.33 7.39
CA ARG A 60 5.26 -3.89 8.48
C ARG A 60 4.41 -4.31 9.67
N HIS A 61 3.45 -3.48 10.07
CA HIS A 61 2.54 -3.79 11.18
C HIS A 61 1.76 -5.09 10.95
N TYR A 62 1.32 -5.33 9.72
CA TYR A 62 0.60 -6.56 9.34
C TYR A 62 1.51 -7.71 8.89
N GLY A 63 2.83 -7.58 9.03
CA GLY A 63 3.81 -8.62 8.69
C GLY A 63 3.95 -8.90 7.19
N TRP A 64 3.56 -7.96 6.32
CA TRP A 64 3.81 -8.04 4.87
C TRP A 64 5.25 -7.67 4.52
N LEU A 65 5.83 -6.76 5.28
CA LEU A 65 7.23 -6.35 5.17
C LEU A 65 7.94 -6.68 6.48
N ARG A 66 9.18 -7.16 6.38
CA ARG A 66 10.08 -7.39 7.51
C ARG A 66 11.03 -6.22 7.69
#